data_AF-A0AAP5M987-F1
#
_entry.id   AF-A0AAP5M987-F1
#
_cell.length_a   1.000
_cell.length_b   1.000
_cell.length_c   1.000
_cell.angle_alpha   90.00
_cell.angle_beta   90.00
_cell.angle_gamma   90.00
#
_symmetry.space_group_name_H-M   'P 1'
#
loop_
_entity.id
_entity.type
_entity.pdbx_description
1 polymer ?
#
loop_
_entity_poly.entity_id
_entity_poly.type
_entity_poly.pdbx_seq_one_letter_code
_entity_poly.pdbx_strand_id
1 'polypeptide(L)'
;MDSVRKYNSDRITPLLKTQSEQKFLKESIPEFATNQVFDIFASVYKDNYRDYLYRSAMINPTNPSHKATPGEVKIIETLKNQDQRGGQNVEQGYVNISGKNYFYTSRPIKITNKACLSCHSTLEKAPQSLQLLYKQGKYVANQGFGWELNTVIGAKVVYIPTTQVHKIAQRDFILFLGVFIAILAVVTTERAIAKI
;
A
#
# COMPACT_ATOMS: atom_id res chain seq x y z
N MET A 1 -3.23 -4.13 -7.68
CA MET A 1 -2.19 -4.86 -6.91
C MET A 1 -2.63 -6.28 -6.56
N ASP A 2 -3.79 -6.51 -5.96
CA ASP A 2 -4.25 -7.90 -5.69
C ASP A 2 -4.37 -8.77 -6.94
N SER A 3 -4.78 -8.19 -8.07
CA SER A 3 -4.82 -8.88 -9.37
C SER A 3 -3.44 -9.38 -9.81
N VAL A 4 -2.40 -8.56 -9.63
CA VAL A 4 -1.00 -8.91 -9.92
C VAL A 4 -0.52 -10.01 -8.99
N ARG A 5 -0.78 -9.88 -7.69
CA ARG A 5 -0.46 -10.89 -6.68
C ARG A 5 -1.13 -12.23 -7.00
N LYS A 6 -2.42 -12.20 -7.33
CA LYS A 6 -3.19 -13.39 -7.71
C LYS A 6 -2.65 -14.02 -8.99
N TYR A 7 -2.39 -13.22 -10.03
CA TYR A 7 -1.79 -13.72 -11.27
C TYR A 7 -0.44 -14.39 -11.02
N ASN A 8 0.45 -13.77 -10.23
CA ASN A 8 1.74 -14.37 -9.91
C ASN A 8 1.56 -15.70 -9.15
N SER A 9 0.72 -15.72 -8.11
CA SER A 9 0.44 -16.92 -7.32
C SER A 9 -0.14 -18.06 -8.16
N ASP A 10 -1.07 -17.76 -9.06
CA ASP A 10 -1.81 -18.77 -9.82
C ASP A 10 -1.05 -19.23 -11.07
N ARG A 11 -0.24 -18.37 -11.68
CA ARG A 11 0.35 -18.60 -13.01
C ARG A 11 1.87 -18.65 -13.02
N ILE A 12 2.56 -17.91 -12.15
CA ILE A 12 4.02 -17.79 -12.18
C ILE A 12 4.67 -18.68 -11.12
N THR A 13 4.22 -18.62 -9.86
CA THR A 13 4.75 -19.44 -8.77
C THR A 13 4.79 -20.94 -9.10
N PRO A 14 3.74 -21.55 -9.71
CA PRO A 14 3.78 -22.97 -10.05
C PRO A 14 4.83 -23.30 -11.12
N LEU A 15 5.05 -22.42 -12.10
CA LEU A 15 6.02 -22.62 -13.18
C LEU A 15 7.47 -22.57 -12.69
N LEU A 16 7.72 -21.82 -11.61
CA LEU A 16 9.05 -21.64 -11.03
C LEU A 16 9.31 -22.53 -9.81
N LYS A 17 8.38 -23.44 -9.45
CA LYS A 17 8.44 -24.21 -8.20
C LYS A 17 9.76 -24.98 -8.07
N THR A 18 10.09 -25.81 -9.06
CA THR A 18 11.29 -26.68 -9.02
C THR A 18 12.58 -25.87 -8.95
N GLN A 19 12.69 -24.80 -9.74
CA GLN A 19 13.87 -23.93 -9.74
C GLN A 19 13.97 -23.15 -8.42
N SER A 20 12.82 -22.72 -7.87
CA SER A 20 12.74 -21.99 -6.59
C SER A 20 13.12 -22.85 -5.39
N GLU A 21 12.90 -24.16 -5.45
CA GLU A 21 13.34 -25.12 -4.42
C GLU A 21 14.86 -25.25 -4.39
N GLN A 22 15.52 -25.25 -5.56
CA GLN A 22 16.98 -25.36 -5.69
C GLN A 22 17.70 -24.04 -5.43
N LYS A 23 17.15 -22.92 -5.91
CA LYS A 23 17.70 -21.58 -5.78
C LYS A 23 16.57 -20.60 -5.49
N PHE A 24 16.73 -19.74 -4.50
CA PHE A 24 15.69 -18.79 -4.16
C PHE A 24 15.49 -17.78 -5.32
N LEU A 25 14.34 -17.86 -5.99
CA LEU A 25 13.92 -16.94 -7.05
C LEU A 25 12.90 -15.97 -6.46
N LYS A 26 13.16 -14.66 -6.56
CA LYS A 26 12.23 -13.65 -6.00
C LYS A 26 10.96 -13.56 -6.83
N GLU A 27 11.05 -13.86 -8.12
CA GLU A 27 9.99 -13.80 -9.12
C GLU A 27 8.85 -14.80 -8.84
N SER A 28 9.13 -15.86 -8.06
CA SER A 28 8.12 -16.81 -7.60
C SER A 28 7.36 -16.34 -6.35
N ILE A 29 7.78 -15.22 -5.74
CA ILE A 29 7.14 -14.63 -4.57
C ILE A 29 6.10 -13.59 -5.02
N PRO A 30 4.79 -13.81 -4.80
CA PRO A 30 3.74 -12.91 -5.28
C PRO A 30 3.87 -11.47 -4.77
N GLU A 31 4.38 -11.31 -3.55
CA GLU A 31 4.60 -9.99 -2.96
C GLU A 31 5.71 -9.22 -3.68
N PHE A 32 6.80 -9.88 -4.07
CA PHE A 32 7.87 -9.26 -4.84
C PHE A 32 7.35 -8.74 -6.19
N ALA A 33 6.61 -9.58 -6.93
CA ALA A 33 6.03 -9.18 -8.21
C ALA A 33 5.09 -7.97 -8.08
N THR A 34 4.29 -7.91 -7.01
CA THR A 34 3.35 -6.81 -6.78
C THR A 34 4.08 -5.47 -6.60
N ASN A 35 5.13 -5.44 -5.78
CA ASN A 35 5.91 -4.22 -5.55
C ASN A 35 6.67 -3.81 -6.81
N GLN A 36 7.30 -4.75 -7.51
CA GLN A 36 8.01 -4.46 -8.76
C GLN A 36 7.10 -3.91 -9.85
N VAL A 37 5.90 -4.48 -10.02
CA VAL A 37 4.93 -3.96 -11.00
C VAL A 37 4.46 -2.54 -10.63
N PHE A 38 4.29 -2.25 -9.34
CA PHE A 38 3.99 -0.89 -8.91
C PHE A 38 5.14 0.08 -9.19
N ASP A 39 6.38 -0.31 -8.89
CA ASP A 39 7.58 0.51 -9.16
C ASP A 39 7.72 0.80 -10.66
N ILE A 40 7.50 -0.21 -11.51
CA ILE A 40 7.47 -0.06 -12.97
C ILE A 40 6.36 0.91 -13.38
N PHE A 41 5.14 0.76 -12.84
CA PHE A 41 4.03 1.67 -13.13
C PHE A 41 4.37 3.12 -12.77
N ALA A 42 4.88 3.36 -11.57
CA ALA A 42 5.26 4.70 -11.12
C ALA A 42 6.40 5.30 -11.96
N SER A 43 7.33 4.46 -12.44
CA SER A 43 8.44 4.87 -13.30
C SER A 43 8.02 5.19 -14.73
N VAL A 44 7.21 4.33 -15.36
CA VAL A 44 6.70 4.51 -16.73
C VAL A 44 5.82 5.75 -16.82
N TYR A 45 4.95 5.97 -15.83
CA TYR A 45 4.05 7.11 -15.79
C TYR A 45 4.50 8.20 -14.80
N LYS A 46 5.82 8.45 -14.76
CA LYS A 46 6.47 9.36 -13.79
C LYS A 46 5.83 10.74 -13.67
N ASP A 47 5.30 11.29 -14.76
CA ASP A 47 4.76 12.66 -14.77
C ASP A 47 3.50 12.77 -13.90
N ASN A 48 2.76 11.67 -13.73
CA ASN A 48 1.52 11.62 -12.95
C ASN A 48 1.66 10.80 -11.66
N TYR A 49 2.55 9.80 -11.63
CA TYR A 49 2.55 8.77 -10.57
C TYR A 49 3.88 8.60 -9.82
N ARG A 50 4.93 9.40 -10.12
CA ARG A 50 6.25 9.27 -9.45
C ARG A 50 6.17 9.38 -7.92
N ASP A 51 5.28 10.23 -7.40
CA ASP A 51 5.12 10.43 -5.96
C ASP A 51 4.09 9.49 -5.33
N TYR A 52 3.45 8.59 -6.09
CA TYR A 52 2.57 7.57 -5.50
C TYR A 52 3.42 6.47 -4.90
N LEU A 53 3.03 5.97 -3.73
CA LEU A 53 3.74 4.90 -3.04
C LEU A 53 2.80 3.73 -2.79
N TYR A 54 3.29 2.52 -3.01
CA TYR A 54 2.66 1.30 -2.54
C TYR A 54 3.56 0.65 -1.52
N ARG A 55 2.98 0.21 -0.40
CA ARG A 55 3.69 -0.54 0.62
C ARG A 55 2.84 -1.71 1.09
N SER A 56 3.48 -2.86 1.21
CA SER A 56 2.97 -3.95 2.04
C SER A 56 3.65 -3.88 3.40
N ALA A 57 3.05 -3.11 4.31
CA ALA A 57 3.55 -2.89 5.64
C ALA A 57 3.20 -4.10 6.53
N MET A 58 4.20 -4.76 7.11
CA MET A 58 4.00 -5.99 7.87
C MET A 58 4.60 -5.89 9.27
N ILE A 59 3.96 -6.54 10.24
CA ILE A 59 4.45 -6.60 11.62
C ILE A 59 5.75 -7.42 11.68
N ASN A 60 5.79 -8.56 10.99
CA ASN A 60 6.98 -9.42 10.91
C ASN A 60 7.22 -9.92 9.48
N PRO A 61 7.85 -9.12 8.59
CA PRO A 61 8.16 -9.54 7.22
C PRO A 61 9.49 -10.28 7.12
N THR A 62 9.62 -11.12 6.08
CA THR A 62 10.93 -11.67 5.67
C THR A 62 11.84 -10.58 5.10
N ASN A 63 11.30 -9.69 4.26
CA ASN A 63 12.05 -8.56 3.70
C ASN A 63 11.99 -7.35 4.65
N PRO A 64 13.12 -6.89 5.23
CA PRO A 64 13.11 -5.78 6.19
C PRO A 64 12.52 -4.48 5.63
N SER A 65 12.62 -4.25 4.32
CA SER A 65 12.02 -3.07 3.68
C SER A 65 10.50 -3.01 3.81
N HIS A 66 9.83 -4.12 4.11
CA HIS A 66 8.38 -4.21 4.32
C HIS A 66 7.98 -4.06 5.80
N LYS A 67 8.94 -3.85 6.72
CA LYS A 67 8.64 -3.67 8.14
C LYS A 67 7.77 -2.43 8.30
N ALA A 68 6.65 -2.59 9.00
CA ALA A 68 5.74 -1.49 9.29
C ALA A 68 6.43 -0.43 10.15
N THR A 69 6.28 0.83 9.75
CA THR A 69 6.59 2.00 10.56
C THR A 69 5.62 2.11 11.74
N PRO A 70 5.93 2.90 12.79
CA PRO A 70 5.01 3.10 13.91
C PRO A 70 3.61 3.62 13.50
N GLY A 71 3.54 4.43 12.44
CA GLY A 71 2.26 4.88 11.87
C GLY A 71 1.49 3.75 11.18
N GLU A 72 2.18 2.94 10.37
CA GLU A 72 1.57 1.78 9.72
C GLU A 72 1.13 0.71 10.73
N VAL A 73 1.82 0.54 11.86
CA VAL A 73 1.38 -0.37 12.95
C VAL A 73 -0.02 0.01 13.46
N LYS A 74 -0.30 1.31 13.66
CA LYS A 74 -1.63 1.79 14.09
C LYS A 74 -2.71 1.50 13.05
N ILE A 75 -2.37 1.62 11.77
CA ILE A 75 -3.26 1.25 10.66
C ILE A 75 -3.57 -0.26 10.72
N ILE A 76 -2.54 -1.11 10.92
CA ILE A 76 -2.70 -2.56 11.02
C ILE A 76 -3.58 -2.95 12.21
N GLU A 77 -3.40 -2.32 13.38
CA GLU A 77 -4.23 -2.54 14.56
C GLU A 77 -5.69 -2.18 14.31
N THR A 78 -5.93 -1.04 13.67
CA THR A 78 -7.29 -0.60 13.30
C THR A 78 -7.95 -1.61 12.37
N LEU A 79 -7.23 -2.04 11.32
CA LEU A 79 -7.72 -3.04 10.37
C LEU A 79 -7.95 -4.42 11.02
N LYS A 80 -7.10 -4.82 11.97
CA LYS A 80 -7.28 -6.05 12.76
C LYS A 80 -8.57 -5.99 13.57
N ASN A 81 -8.84 -4.86 14.23
CA ASN A 81 -10.07 -4.66 15.00
C ASN A 81 -11.32 -4.58 14.10
N GLN A 82 -11.20 -4.06 12.89
CA GLN A 82 -12.28 -4.09 11.90
C GLN A 82 -12.55 -5.53 11.45
N ASP A 83 -11.52 -6.30 11.10
CA ASP A 83 -11.65 -7.69 10.61
C ASP A 83 -12.31 -8.60 11.65
N GLN A 84 -11.91 -8.47 12.92
CA GLN A 84 -12.52 -9.19 14.05
C GLN A 84 -14.01 -8.90 14.24
N ARG A 85 -14.45 -7.69 13.86
CA ARG A 85 -15.85 -7.26 13.97
C ARG A 85 -16.65 -7.44 12.67
N GLY A 86 -16.05 -8.03 11.63
CA GLY A 86 -16.69 -8.15 10.31
C GLY A 86 -16.91 -6.79 9.62
N GLY A 87 -16.06 -5.80 9.92
CA GLY A 87 -16.13 -4.46 9.36
C GLY A 87 -15.69 -4.38 7.89
N GLN A 88 -15.63 -3.15 7.38
CA GLN A 88 -15.32 -2.88 5.96
C GLN A 88 -13.88 -3.24 5.55
N ASN A 89 -12.98 -3.46 6.51
CA ASN A 89 -11.58 -3.79 6.28
C ASN A 89 -10.86 -2.75 5.41
N VAL A 90 -11.17 -1.47 5.66
CA VAL A 90 -10.59 -0.31 5.00
C VAL A 90 -10.25 0.73 6.07
N GLU A 91 -9.02 1.22 6.03
CA GLU A 91 -8.57 2.34 6.86
C GLU A 91 -7.92 3.38 5.95
N GLN A 92 -8.30 4.64 6.13
CA GLN A 92 -7.90 5.74 5.27
C GLN A 92 -7.73 7.04 6.06
N GLY A 93 -6.88 7.93 5.56
CA GLY A 93 -6.64 9.20 6.24
C GLY A 93 -5.51 9.98 5.60
N TYR A 94 -5.00 10.97 6.34
CA TYR A 94 -3.88 11.80 5.92
C TYR A 94 -2.65 11.54 6.78
N VAL A 95 -1.48 11.60 6.16
CA VAL A 95 -0.19 11.42 6.84
C VAL A 95 0.87 12.31 6.21
N ASN A 96 1.82 12.76 7.03
CA ASN A 96 3.04 13.39 6.55
C ASN A 96 4.19 12.37 6.58
N ILE A 97 4.83 12.13 5.44
CA ILE A 97 5.99 11.24 5.32
C ILE A 97 7.13 12.09 4.79
N SER A 98 8.14 12.32 5.64
CA SER A 98 9.35 13.09 5.30
C SER A 98 9.04 14.48 4.71
N GLY A 99 8.07 15.20 5.28
CA GLY A 99 7.69 16.55 4.86
C GLY A 99 6.69 16.60 3.70
N LYS A 100 6.34 15.46 3.08
CA LYS A 100 5.32 15.38 2.04
C LYS A 100 3.99 14.88 2.61
N ASN A 101 2.89 15.53 2.24
CA ASN A 101 1.55 15.15 2.65
C ASN A 101 0.95 14.13 1.68
N TYR A 102 0.38 13.07 2.24
CA TYR A 102 -0.29 12.00 1.52
C TYR A 102 -1.68 11.76 2.10
N PHE A 103 -2.63 11.47 1.22
CA PHE A 103 -3.82 10.72 1.57
C PHE A 103 -3.47 9.25 1.40
N TYR A 104 -3.84 8.40 2.35
CA TYR A 104 -3.64 6.97 2.24
C TYR A 104 -4.95 6.22 2.28
N THR A 105 -5.00 5.10 1.56
CA THR A 105 -6.02 4.06 1.71
C THR A 105 -5.33 2.73 1.93
N SER A 106 -5.89 1.92 2.81
CA SER A 106 -5.29 0.65 3.19
C SER A 106 -6.32 -0.45 3.39
N ARG A 107 -5.85 -1.69 3.31
CA ARG A 107 -6.63 -2.92 3.53
C ARG A 107 -5.75 -3.96 4.24
N PRO A 108 -6.33 -4.89 5.00
CA PRO A 108 -5.54 -5.86 5.75
C PRO A 108 -4.87 -6.87 4.82
N ILE A 109 -3.69 -7.33 5.25
CA ILE A 109 -3.06 -8.56 4.75
C ILE A 109 -3.40 -9.65 5.76
N LYS A 110 -4.46 -10.41 5.45
CA LYS A 110 -4.92 -11.55 6.26
C LYS A 110 -4.46 -12.86 5.65
N ILE A 111 -3.93 -13.77 6.47
CA ILE A 111 -3.56 -15.12 6.04
C ILE A 111 -4.82 -15.97 5.96
N THR A 112 -5.45 -16.04 4.79
CA THR A 112 -6.65 -16.86 4.56
C THR A 112 -6.34 -18.21 3.91
N ASN A 113 -5.16 -18.37 3.33
CA ASN A 113 -4.73 -19.60 2.67
C ASN A 113 -3.64 -20.31 3.48
N LYS A 114 -3.87 -21.59 3.82
CA LYS A 114 -2.91 -22.45 4.52
C LYS A 114 -1.58 -22.62 3.75
N ALA A 115 -1.59 -22.49 2.43
CA ALA A 115 -0.38 -22.55 1.61
C ALA A 115 0.66 -21.49 2.01
N CYS A 116 0.26 -20.34 2.58
CA CYS A 116 1.23 -19.37 3.10
C CYS A 116 2.11 -19.95 4.22
N LEU A 117 1.57 -20.90 5.00
CA LEU A 117 2.24 -21.48 6.15
C LEU A 117 3.27 -22.55 5.78
N SER A 118 3.32 -23.00 4.52
CA SER A 118 4.41 -23.88 4.06
C SER A 118 5.76 -23.15 4.07
N CYS A 119 5.75 -21.81 3.95
CA CYS A 119 6.96 -21.00 3.96
C CYS A 119 7.08 -20.11 5.20
N HIS A 120 5.97 -19.77 5.87
CA HIS A 120 5.96 -18.76 6.94
C HIS A 120 5.57 -19.29 8.34
N SER A 121 5.44 -20.61 8.51
CA SER A 121 5.22 -21.19 9.84
C SER A 121 6.50 -21.16 10.69
N THR A 122 7.47 -22.02 10.37
CA THR A 122 8.79 -22.06 11.02
C THR A 122 9.90 -22.16 9.97
N LEU A 123 11.13 -21.80 10.37
CA LEU A 123 12.28 -21.84 9.46
C LEU A 123 12.58 -23.27 8.99
N GLU A 124 12.41 -24.26 9.84
CA GLU A 124 12.71 -25.67 9.56
C GLU A 124 11.75 -26.26 8.51
N LYS A 125 10.51 -25.76 8.46
CA LYS A 125 9.49 -26.18 7.49
C LYS A 125 9.57 -25.43 6.17
N ALA A 126 10.30 -24.31 6.13
CA ALA A 126 10.44 -23.50 4.93
C ALA A 126 11.24 -24.23 3.83
N PRO A 127 11.10 -23.85 2.55
CA PRO A 127 11.92 -24.38 1.47
C PRO A 127 13.42 -24.24 1.76
N GLN A 128 14.22 -25.23 1.36
CA GLN A 128 15.68 -25.24 1.60
C GLN A 128 16.37 -23.99 1.07
N SER A 129 15.94 -23.51 -0.10
CA SER A 129 16.44 -22.28 -0.70
C SER A 129 16.22 -21.04 0.19
N LEU A 130 15.09 -20.95 0.90
CA LEU A 130 14.84 -19.88 1.86
C LEU A 130 15.70 -20.09 3.12
N GLN A 131 15.79 -21.31 3.64
CA GLN A 131 16.65 -21.63 4.79
C GLN A 131 18.11 -21.21 4.58
N LEU A 132 18.63 -21.45 3.37
CA LEU A 132 19.99 -21.04 2.98
C LEU A 132 20.18 -19.52 3.11
N LEU A 133 19.17 -18.71 2.78
CA LEU A 133 19.27 -17.25 2.94
C LEU A 133 19.39 -16.82 4.42
N TYR A 134 18.73 -17.52 5.35
CA TYR A 134 18.88 -17.26 6.78
C TYR A 134 20.24 -17.73 7.29
N LYS A 135 20.72 -18.90 6.84
CA LYS A 135 22.05 -19.41 7.18
C LYS A 135 23.17 -18.50 6.69
N GLN A 136 22.99 -17.86 5.54
CA GLN A 136 23.92 -16.89 4.96
C GLN A 136 23.83 -15.49 5.58
N GLY A 137 22.94 -15.28 6.57
CA GLY A 137 22.76 -13.97 7.22
C GLY A 137 22.04 -12.92 6.37
N LYS A 138 21.43 -13.31 5.25
CA LYS A 138 20.62 -12.38 4.42
C LYS A 138 19.34 -11.96 5.13
N TYR A 139 18.75 -12.89 5.88
CA TYR A 139 17.62 -12.66 6.80
C TYR A 139 18.00 -13.17 8.18
N VAL A 140 17.43 -12.58 9.23
CA VAL A 140 17.86 -12.86 10.61
C VAL A 140 16.73 -13.38 11.49
N ALA A 141 17.09 -14.19 12.48
CA ALA A 141 16.20 -14.69 13.52
C ALA A 141 14.90 -15.30 12.95
N ASN A 142 13.75 -14.93 13.52
CA ASN A 142 12.42 -15.36 13.13
C ASN A 142 11.70 -14.35 12.20
N GLN A 143 12.45 -13.49 11.49
CA GLN A 143 11.86 -12.54 10.54
C GLN A 143 11.00 -13.28 9.52
N GLY A 144 9.76 -12.87 9.34
CA GLY A 144 8.87 -13.51 8.35
C GLY A 144 8.36 -14.90 8.73
N PHE A 145 8.49 -15.34 9.98
CA PHE A 145 7.92 -16.60 10.48
C PHE A 145 6.90 -16.36 11.60
N GLY A 146 6.29 -17.45 12.08
CA GLY A 146 5.27 -17.41 13.14
C GLY A 146 3.92 -16.88 12.67
N TRP A 147 3.64 -16.95 11.37
CA TRP A 147 2.33 -16.55 10.86
C TRP A 147 1.28 -17.62 11.16
N GLU A 148 0.06 -17.18 11.41
CA GLU A 148 -1.06 -18.05 11.75
C GLU A 148 -2.22 -17.87 10.77
N LEU A 149 -2.99 -18.92 10.54
CA LEU A 149 -4.18 -18.87 9.71
C LEU A 149 -5.22 -17.94 10.33
N ASN A 150 -5.93 -17.19 9.48
CA ASN A 150 -6.96 -16.21 9.82
C ASN A 150 -6.46 -15.01 10.64
N THR A 151 -5.16 -14.73 10.61
CA THR A 151 -4.59 -13.55 11.28
C THR A 151 -4.27 -12.42 10.31
N VAL A 152 -4.53 -11.18 10.75
CA VAL A 152 -4.06 -9.97 10.07
C VAL A 152 -2.61 -9.73 10.48
N ILE A 153 -1.69 -9.81 9.52
CA ILE A 153 -0.24 -9.72 9.76
C ILE A 153 0.38 -8.42 9.23
N GLY A 154 -0.43 -7.60 8.57
CA GLY A 154 0.00 -6.38 7.91
C GLY A 154 -1.13 -5.64 7.21
N ALA A 155 -0.75 -4.61 6.48
CA ALA A 155 -1.62 -3.79 5.66
C ALA A 155 -0.97 -3.52 4.30
N LYS A 156 -1.76 -3.59 3.24
CA LYS A 156 -1.40 -3.01 1.95
C LYS A 156 -1.87 -1.56 1.96
N VAL A 157 -0.96 -0.63 1.71
CA VAL A 157 -1.19 0.81 1.81
C VAL A 157 -0.80 1.45 0.48
N VAL A 158 -1.69 2.28 -0.04
CA VAL A 158 -1.41 3.18 -1.17
C VAL A 158 -1.38 4.60 -0.62
N TYR A 159 -0.28 5.31 -0.85
CA TYR A 159 -0.13 6.72 -0.52
C TYR A 159 -0.24 7.56 -1.79
N ILE A 160 -1.14 8.53 -1.74
CA ILE A 160 -1.52 9.41 -2.85
C ILE A 160 -1.07 10.83 -2.48
N PRO A 161 -0.16 11.46 -3.22
CA PRO A 161 0.34 12.79 -2.91
C PRO A 161 -0.81 13.80 -2.99
N THR A 162 -1.00 14.61 -1.95
CA THR A 162 -2.11 15.58 -1.91
C THR A 162 -1.73 16.95 -2.45
N THR A 163 -0.43 17.20 -2.67
CA THR A 163 0.10 18.50 -3.09
C THR A 163 -0.52 18.99 -4.40
N GLN A 164 -0.72 18.11 -5.37
CA GLN A 164 -1.36 18.48 -6.65
C GLN A 164 -2.86 18.73 -6.48
N VAL A 165 -3.54 17.86 -5.72
CA VAL A 165 -4.98 17.98 -5.45
C VAL A 165 -5.30 19.28 -4.72
N HIS A 166 -4.53 19.64 -3.70
CA HIS A 166 -4.73 20.89 -2.96
C HIS A 166 -4.48 22.12 -3.82
N LYS A 167 -3.44 22.13 -4.67
CA LYS A 167 -3.18 23.26 -5.57
C LYS A 167 -4.32 23.48 -6.56
N ILE A 168 -4.85 22.40 -7.15
CA ILE A 168 -5.99 22.48 -8.07
C ILE A 168 -7.23 22.97 -7.31
N ALA A 169 -7.55 22.36 -6.16
CA ALA A 169 -8.69 22.76 -5.35
C ALA A 169 -8.62 24.23 -4.91
N GLN A 170 -7.46 24.72 -4.50
CA GLN A 170 -7.27 26.13 -4.14
C GLN A 170 -7.45 27.07 -5.33
N ARG A 171 -6.85 26.74 -6.48
CA ARG A 171 -7.01 27.53 -7.71
C ARG A 171 -8.47 27.63 -8.12
N ASP A 172 -9.16 26.49 -8.17
CA ASP A 172 -10.55 26.42 -8.62
C ASP A 172 -11.48 27.10 -7.60
N PHE A 173 -11.19 27.01 -6.30
CA PHE A 173 -11.89 27.75 -5.26
C PHE A 173 -11.70 29.27 -5.40
N ILE A 174 -10.48 29.74 -5.68
CA ILE A 174 -10.21 31.16 -5.92
C ILE A 174 -10.93 31.66 -7.17
N LEU A 175 -10.93 30.88 -8.25
CA LEU A 175 -11.68 31.21 -9.48
C LEU A 175 -13.18 31.28 -9.22
N PHE A 176 -13.74 30.28 -8.52
CA PHE A 176 -15.15 30.29 -8.12
C PHE A 176 -15.49 31.52 -7.28
N LEU A 177 -14.68 31.83 -6.27
CA LEU A 177 -14.87 32.99 -5.41
C LEU A 177 -14.78 34.31 -6.22
N GLY A 178 -13.83 34.41 -7.15
CA GLY A 178 -13.68 35.56 -8.03
C GLY A 178 -14.89 35.79 -8.93
N VAL A 179 -15.39 34.72 -9.57
CA VAL A 179 -16.62 34.78 -10.39
C VAL A 179 -17.83 35.14 -9.53
N PHE A 180 -17.94 34.56 -8.34
CA PHE A 180 -19.02 34.85 -7.40
C PHE A 180 -19.03 36.32 -6.96
N ILE A 181 -17.87 36.87 -6.60
CA ILE A 181 -17.73 38.30 -6.26
C ILE A 181 -18.07 39.20 -7.45
N ALA A 182 -17.62 38.85 -8.66
CA ALA A 182 -17.92 39.62 -9.86
C ALA A 182 -19.43 39.69 -10.15
N ILE A 183 -20.14 38.55 -10.03
CA ILE A 183 -21.60 38.51 -10.18
C ILE A 183 -22.29 39.38 -9.12
N LEU A 184 -21.89 39.28 -7.85
CA LEU A 184 -22.44 40.10 -6.77
C LEU A 184 -22.20 41.60 -6.99
N ALA A 185 -21.03 41.97 -7.51
CA ALA A 185 -20.71 43.36 -7.82
C ALA A 185 -21.62 43.90 -8.94
N VAL A 186 -21.85 43.13 -10.01
CA VAL A 186 -22.77 43.53 -11.10
C VAL A 186 -24.21 43.69 -10.62
N VAL A 187 -24.72 42.74 -9.82
CA VAL A 187 -26.10 42.80 -9.31
C VAL A 187 -26.30 43.98 -8.35
N THR A 188 -25.30 44.30 -7.52
CA THR A 188 -25.40 45.42 -6.59
C THR A 188 -25.28 46.78 -7.29
N THR A 189 -24.47 46.91 -8.33
CA THR A 189 -24.41 48.13 -9.15
C THR A 189 -25.68 48.35 -9.96
N GLU A 190 -26.25 47.32 -10.60
CA GLU A 190 -27.55 47.43 -11.28
C GLU A 190 -28.67 47.89 -10.35
N ARG A 191 -28.73 47.34 -9.13
CA ARG A 191 -29.72 47.77 -8.11
C ARG A 191 -29.47 49.19 -7.60
N ALA A 192 -28.23 49.65 -7.55
CA ALA A 192 -27.91 51.01 -7.15
C ALA A 192 -28.30 52.02 -8.25
N ILE A 193 -28.05 51.69 -9.52
CA ILE A 193 -28.43 52.52 -10.67
C ILE A 193 -29.96 52.59 -10.81
N ALA A 194 -30.69 51.49 -10.62
CA ALA A 194 -32.15 51.46 -10.70
C ALA A 194 -32.88 52.23 -9.58
N LYS A 195 -32.16 52.71 -8.55
CA LYS A 195 -32.70 53.49 -7.43
C LYS A 195 -32.44 55.01 -7.54
N ILE A 196 -31.73 55.46 -8.58
CA ILE A 196 -31.44 56.87 -8.89
C ILE A 196 -32.38 57.30 -10.02
#